data_AF-A0A367LWI3-F1
#
_entry.id   AF-A0A367LWI3-F1
#
_cell.length_a   1.000
_cell.length_b   1.000
_cell.length_c   1.000
_cell.angle_alpha   90.00
_cell.angle_beta   90.00
_cell.angle_gamma   90.00
#
_symmetry.space_group_name_H-M   'P 1'
#
loop_
_entity.id
_entity.type
_entity.pdbx_description
1 polymer ?
#
loop_
_entity_poly.entity_id
_entity_poly.type
_entity_poly.pdbx_seq_one_letter_code
_entity_poly.pdbx_strand_id
1 'polypeptide(L)'
;IGERLAALHHDHAEGFEMLLGDSQPIRTLKTRAQRVAALDAPLLIHGETGTGKELVARGCHALSARHNSPFLALNCAALPENLAESELFGYAPGAFTGAQRGGKPGLLELAHQGTVFLD
;
A
#
# COMPACT_ATOMS: atom_id res chain seq x y z
N ILE A 1 -18.12 6.78 -13.54
CA ILE A 1 -16.99 5.88 -13.82
C ILE A 1 -15.95 6.16 -12.73
N GLY A 2 -15.69 5.21 -11.81
CA GLY A 2 -14.54 5.25 -10.90
C GLY A 2 -14.76 5.64 -9.42
N GLU A 3 -15.99 5.77 -8.92
CA GLU A 3 -16.25 6.40 -7.60
C GLU A 3 -16.06 5.51 -6.34
N ARG A 4 -15.38 4.37 -6.44
CA ARG A 4 -14.95 3.61 -5.25
C ARG A 4 -13.49 3.23 -5.36
N LEU A 5 -12.66 4.27 -5.44
CA LEU A 5 -11.25 4.32 -5.07
C LEU A 5 -11.08 4.99 -3.68
N ALA A 6 -12.12 5.01 -2.85
CA ALA A 6 -12.11 5.74 -1.57
C ALA A 6 -11.09 5.22 -0.55
N ALA A 7 -10.49 4.05 -0.79
CA ALA A 7 -9.48 3.45 0.07
C ALA A 7 -8.05 3.53 -0.49
N LEU A 8 -7.88 4.09 -1.70
CA LEU A 8 -6.59 4.10 -2.41
C LEU A 8 -6.02 5.51 -2.46
N HIS A 9 -5.03 5.78 -1.62
CA HIS A 9 -4.28 7.03 -1.64
C HIS A 9 -3.14 6.92 -2.67
N HIS A 10 -3.28 7.63 -3.79
CA HIS A 10 -2.20 7.83 -4.75
C HIS A 10 -1.42 9.08 -4.35
N ASP A 11 -0.42 8.89 -3.49
CA ASP A 11 0.41 9.97 -2.97
C ASP A 11 1.86 9.76 -3.38
N HIS A 12 2.57 10.85 -3.65
CA HIS A 12 4.02 10.83 -3.74
C HIS A 12 4.57 10.34 -2.39
N ALA A 13 5.38 9.28 -2.42
CA ALA A 13 5.93 8.72 -1.20
C ALA A 13 6.93 9.70 -0.59
N GLU A 14 6.48 10.43 0.43
CA GLU A 14 7.34 11.23 1.28
C GLU A 14 8.21 10.29 2.12
N GLY A 15 9.51 10.61 2.24
CA GLY A 15 10.49 9.77 2.93
C GLY A 15 10.25 9.68 4.45
N PHE A 16 11.18 9.05 5.16
CA PHE A 16 11.15 8.93 6.64
C PHE A 16 11.17 10.27 7.40
N GLU A 17 11.28 11.40 6.70
CA GLU A 17 11.18 12.75 7.26
C GLU A 17 9.81 13.00 7.91
N MET A 18 8.74 12.38 7.38
CA MET A 18 7.40 12.49 7.95
C MET A 18 7.22 11.68 9.24
N LEU A 19 8.09 10.70 9.52
CA LEU A 19 8.10 9.99 10.79
C LEU A 19 8.83 10.85 11.84
N LEU A 20 8.08 11.75 12.47
CA LEU A 20 8.62 12.69 13.46
C LEU A 20 9.13 11.96 14.72
N GLY A 21 10.13 12.57 15.37
CA GLY A 21 10.66 12.13 16.66
C GLY A 21 12.11 11.65 16.60
N ASP A 22 12.80 11.93 17.70
CA ASP A 22 14.22 11.65 17.91
C ASP A 22 14.47 10.82 19.17
N SER A 23 13.52 9.98 19.55
CA SER A 23 13.77 8.98 20.59
C SER A 23 14.69 7.87 20.07
N GLN A 24 15.42 7.21 20.97
CA GLN A 24 16.29 6.09 20.58
C GLN A 24 15.53 4.96 19.85
N PRO A 25 14.30 4.58 20.25
CA PRO A 25 13.48 3.63 19.49
C PRO A 25 13.17 4.09 18.06
N ILE A 26 12.79 5.36 17.86
CA ILE A 26 12.48 5.89 16.52
C ILE A 26 13.72 5.91 15.63
N ARG A 27 14.89 6.33 16.15
CA ARG A 27 16.15 6.26 15.39
C ARG A 27 16.50 4.83 14.97
N THR A 28 16.30 3.87 15.88
CA THR A 28 16.53 2.44 15.60
C THR A 28 15.58 1.93 14.53
N LEU A 29 14.29 2.31 14.61
CA LEU A 29 13.28 1.97 13.62
C LEU A 29 13.66 2.52 12.23
N LYS A 30 13.97 3.83 12.12
CA LYS A 30 14.41 4.46 10.86
C LYS A 30 15.61 3.73 10.25
N THR A 31 16.61 3.40 11.08
CA THR A 31 17.82 2.67 10.63
C THR A 31 17.49 1.28 10.11
N ARG A 32 16.59 0.53 10.79
CA ARG A 32 16.16 -0.80 10.33
C ARG A 32 15.34 -0.71 9.05
N ALA A 33 14.41 0.25 9.01
CA ALA A 33 13.53 0.48 7.88
C ALA A 33 14.32 0.83 6.60
N GLN A 34 15.35 1.67 6.70
CA GLN A 34 16.29 1.95 5.61
C GLN A 34 16.98 0.71 5.06
N ARG A 35 17.39 -0.24 5.92
CA ARG A 35 18.05 -1.48 5.47
C ARG A 35 17.09 -2.41 4.75
N VAL A 36 15.86 -2.56 5.26
CA VAL A 36 14.86 -3.44 4.64
C VAL A 36 14.25 -2.83 3.37
N ALA A 37 14.23 -1.50 3.25
CA ALA A 37 13.77 -0.79 2.05
C ALA A 37 14.58 -1.14 0.79
N ALA A 38 15.85 -1.49 0.95
CA ALA A 38 16.71 -1.93 -0.15
C ALA A 38 16.48 -3.38 -0.59
N LEU A 39 15.68 -4.15 0.15
CA LEU A 39 15.40 -5.56 -0.15
C LEU A 39 14.16 -5.66 -1.04
N ASP A 40 14.21 -6.56 -2.02
CA ASP A 40 13.02 -6.99 -2.76
C ASP A 40 12.33 -8.15 -2.03
N ALA A 41 11.67 -7.83 -0.91
CA ALA A 41 10.95 -8.81 -0.10
C ALA A 41 9.71 -8.18 0.56
N PRO A 42 8.66 -8.98 0.87
CA PRO A 42 7.53 -8.51 1.66
C PRO A 42 7.97 -8.02 3.05
N LEU A 43 7.38 -6.91 3.50
CA LEU A 43 7.65 -6.32 4.82
C LEU A 43 6.40 -6.43 5.70
N LEU A 44 6.62 -6.85 6.95
CA LEU A 44 5.59 -6.87 7.99
C LEU A 44 5.89 -5.78 9.03
N ILE A 45 5.00 -4.81 9.16
CA ILE A 45 5.14 -3.68 10.07
C ILE A 45 4.19 -3.89 11.26
N HIS A 46 4.76 -4.07 12.45
CA HIS A 46 3.99 -4.22 13.68
C HIS A 46 3.97 -2.93 14.49
N GLY A 47 2.82 -2.64 15.09
CA GLY A 47 2.63 -1.49 15.96
C GLY A 47 1.15 -1.26 16.25
N GLU A 48 0.87 -0.59 17.36
CA GLU A 48 -0.49 -0.25 17.78
C GLU A 48 -1.19 0.67 16.76
N THR A 49 -2.52 0.75 16.85
CA THR A 49 -3.33 1.66 16.02
C THR A 49 -2.88 3.11 16.24
N GLY A 50 -2.72 3.86 15.15
CA GLY A 50 -2.32 5.28 15.21
C GLY A 50 -0.81 5.54 15.42
N THR A 51 0.03 4.51 15.41
CA THR A 51 1.51 4.67 15.58
C THR A 51 2.25 5.08 14.30
N GLY A 52 1.55 5.34 13.18
CA GLY A 52 2.16 5.80 11.93
C GLY A 52 2.80 4.69 11.09
N LYS A 53 2.25 3.46 11.11
CA LYS A 53 2.74 2.33 10.29
C LYS A 53 2.77 2.66 8.79
N GLU A 54 1.77 3.38 8.29
CA GLU A 54 1.73 3.82 6.89
C GLU A 54 2.92 4.73 6.55
N LEU A 55 3.35 5.61 7.45
CA LEU A 55 4.53 6.46 7.25
C LEU A 55 5.82 5.63 7.12
N VAL A 56 5.91 4.52 7.87
CA VAL A 56 7.02 3.58 7.73
C VAL A 56 6.97 2.87 6.37
N ALA A 57 5.80 2.42 5.93
CA ALA A 57 5.63 1.78 4.62
C ALA A 57 6.00 2.73 3.46
N ARG A 58 5.52 3.98 3.52
CA ARG A 58 5.85 5.03 2.54
C ARG A 58 7.35 5.35 2.53
N GLY A 59 7.96 5.50 3.71
CA GLY A 59 9.40 5.69 3.83
C GLY A 59 10.21 4.54 3.23
N CYS A 60 9.77 3.29 3.44
CA CYS A 60 10.40 2.12 2.82
C CYS A 60 10.28 2.16 1.29
N HIS A 61 9.10 2.48 0.75
CA HIS A 61 8.91 2.59 -0.69
C HIS A 61 9.78 3.70 -1.31
N ALA A 62 9.82 4.88 -0.69
CA ALA A 62 10.62 6.03 -1.14
C ALA A 62 12.13 5.76 -1.20
N LEU A 63 12.64 4.85 -0.37
CA LEU A 63 14.06 4.45 -0.36
C LEU A 63 14.35 3.17 -1.15
N SER A 64 13.32 2.54 -1.73
CA SER A 64 13.48 1.32 -2.50
C SER A 64 13.87 1.58 -3.95
N ALA A 65 14.25 0.51 -4.66
CA ALA A 65 14.43 0.56 -6.11
C ALA A 65 13.15 0.92 -6.89
N ARG A 66 11.98 0.86 -6.23
CA ARG A 66 10.64 1.09 -6.82
C ARG A 66 10.07 2.48 -6.51
N HIS A 67 10.87 3.41 -6.00
CA HIS A 67 10.42 4.75 -5.55
C HIS A 67 9.75 5.61 -6.63
N ASN A 68 9.99 5.33 -7.92
CA ASN A 68 9.33 6.01 -9.05
C ASN A 68 8.10 5.26 -9.58
N SER A 69 7.76 4.13 -8.97
CA SER A 69 6.62 3.28 -9.33
C SER A 69 5.46 3.53 -8.36
N PRO A 70 4.23 3.08 -8.67
CA PRO A 70 3.08 3.34 -7.82
C PRO A 70 3.24 2.81 -6.39
N PHE A 71 2.82 3.59 -5.40
CA PHE A 71 2.55 3.13 -4.04
C PHE A 71 1.03 3.18 -3.82
N LEU A 72 0.41 2.03 -3.58
CA LEU A 72 -1.02 1.93 -3.35
C LEU A 72 -1.27 1.37 -1.94
N ALA A 73 -1.91 2.17 -1.08
CA ALA A 73 -2.36 1.74 0.23
C ALA A 73 -3.82 1.26 0.17
N LEU A 74 -4.14 0.18 0.89
CA LEU A 74 -5.49 -0.34 1.06
C LEU A 74 -5.74 -0.59 2.53
N ASN A 75 -6.77 0.04 3.08
CA ASN A 75 -7.29 -0.27 4.40
C ASN A 75 -8.20 -1.50 4.32
N CYS A 76 -7.71 -2.64 4.82
CA CYS A 76 -8.40 -3.92 4.80
C CYS A 76 -9.63 -3.92 5.71
N ALA A 77 -9.59 -3.16 6.82
CA ALA A 77 -10.71 -3.07 7.76
C ALA A 77 -11.92 -2.32 7.18
N ALA A 78 -11.69 -1.44 6.20
CA ALA A 78 -12.75 -0.72 5.49
C ALA A 78 -13.33 -1.50 4.30
N LEU A 79 -12.74 -2.64 3.94
CA LEU A 79 -13.08 -3.40 2.75
C LEU A 79 -14.12 -4.50 3.06
N PRO A 80 -15.31 -4.48 2.43
CA PRO A 80 -16.27 -5.56 2.59
C PRO A 80 -15.72 -6.89 2.06
N GLU A 81 -15.89 -7.98 2.82
CA GLU A 81 -15.37 -9.32 2.46
C GLU A 81 -15.80 -9.77 1.07
N ASN A 82 -17.06 -9.51 0.71
CA ASN A 82 -17.63 -9.87 -0.59
C ASN A 82 -17.05 -9.08 -1.78
N LEU A 83 -16.33 -7.99 -1.52
CA LEU A 83 -15.66 -7.19 -2.54
C LEU A 83 -14.15 -7.38 -2.54
N ALA A 84 -13.58 -7.94 -1.46
CA ALA A 84 -12.14 -8.00 -1.25
C ALA A 84 -11.39 -8.65 -2.43
N GLU A 85 -11.84 -9.81 -2.89
CA GLU A 85 -11.23 -10.49 -4.04
C GLU A 85 -11.29 -9.64 -5.31
N SER A 86 -12.44 -9.04 -5.61
CA SER A 86 -12.64 -8.23 -6.82
C SER A 86 -11.85 -6.91 -6.79
N GLU A 87 -11.55 -6.36 -5.61
CA GLU A 87 -10.70 -5.18 -5.47
C GLU A 87 -9.22 -5.55 -5.56
N LEU A 88 -8.79 -6.65 -4.93
CA LEU A 88 -7.38 -7.09 -4.94
C LEU A 88 -6.94 -7.61 -6.32
N PHE A 89 -7.77 -8.46 -6.93
CA PHE A 89 -7.43 -9.21 -8.14
C PHE A 89 -8.16 -8.73 -9.39
N GLY A 90 -9.18 -7.89 -9.24
CA GLY A 90 -9.99 -7.47 -10.38
C GLY A 90 -10.95 -8.56 -10.84
N TYR A 91 -11.57 -8.32 -11.99
CA TYR A 91 -12.42 -9.31 -12.65
C TYR A 91 -12.52 -9.07 -14.15
N ALA A 92 -12.71 -10.15 -14.91
CA ALA A 92 -12.95 -10.10 -16.35
C ALA A 92 -14.42 -9.70 -16.67
N PRO A 93 -14.69 -9.18 -17.89
CA PRO A 93 -16.06 -8.97 -18.35
C PRO A 93 -16.94 -10.21 -18.18
N GLY A 94 -18.12 -10.05 -17.57
CA GLY A 94 -19.08 -11.14 -17.40
C GLY A 94 -18.74 -12.17 -16.32
N ALA A 95 -17.77 -11.90 -15.44
CA ALA A 95 -17.40 -12.81 -14.35
C ALA A 95 -18.54 -13.12 -13.36
N PHE A 96 -19.51 -12.20 -13.20
CA PHE A 96 -20.70 -12.38 -12.37
C PHE A 96 -21.88 -11.52 -12.87
N THR A 97 -23.08 -11.78 -12.37
CA THR A 97 -24.28 -10.97 -12.68
C THR A 97 -24.10 -9.54 -12.17
N GLY A 98 -24.01 -8.57 -13.09
CA GLY A 98 -23.73 -7.17 -12.77
C GLY A 98 -22.26 -6.75 -12.96
N ALA A 99 -21.39 -7.66 -13.41
CA ALA A 99 -20.03 -7.30 -13.80
C ALA A 99 -20.02 -6.25 -14.93
N GLN A 100 -19.15 -5.26 -14.82
CA GLN A 100 -19.00 -4.25 -15.87
C GLN A 100 -18.54 -4.91 -17.17
N ARG A 101 -19.07 -4.43 -18.30
CA ARG A 101 -18.73 -4.96 -19.64
C ARG A 101 -17.24 -4.82 -19.98
N GLY A 102 -16.51 -3.91 -19.34
CA GLY A 102 -15.07 -3.74 -19.50
C GLY A 102 -14.21 -4.54 -18.51
N GLY A 103 -14.82 -5.29 -17.59
CA GLY A 103 -14.11 -5.84 -16.43
C GLY A 103 -13.63 -4.72 -15.49
N LYS A 104 -12.74 -5.07 -14.58
CA LYS A 104 -12.06 -4.13 -13.67
C LYS A 104 -10.65 -4.68 -13.34
N PRO A 105 -9.58 -3.89 -13.52
CA PRO A 105 -8.24 -4.29 -13.07
C PRO A 105 -8.17 -4.32 -11.54
N GLY A 106 -7.39 -5.26 -11.01
CA GLY A 106 -7.17 -5.41 -9.57
C GLY A 106 -6.11 -4.47 -9.02
N LEU A 107 -6.11 -4.28 -7.70
CA LEU A 107 -5.10 -3.50 -6.99
C LEU A 107 -3.67 -3.97 -7.31
N LEU A 108 -3.44 -5.28 -7.33
CA LEU A 108 -2.12 -5.85 -7.59
C LEU A 108 -1.65 -5.56 -9.03
N GLU A 109 -2.58 -5.49 -9.98
CA GLU A 109 -2.29 -5.13 -11.37
C GLU A 109 -1.98 -3.63 -11.49
N LEU A 110 -2.76 -2.79 -10.80
CA LEU A 110 -2.53 -1.33 -10.76
C LEU A 110 -1.20 -0.96 -10.09
N ALA A 111 -0.74 -1.77 -9.13
CA ALA A 111 0.53 -1.58 -8.44
C ALA A 111 1.71 -2.27 -9.14
N HIS A 112 1.56 -2.71 -10.40
CA HIS A 112 2.61 -3.40 -11.13
C HIS A 112 3.94 -2.63 -11.07
N GLN A 113 5.03 -3.34 -10.78
CA GLN A 113 6.39 -2.79 -10.54
C GLN A 113 6.52 -1.84 -9.34
N GLY A 114 5.43 -1.57 -8.61
CA GLY A 114 5.38 -0.68 -7.46
C GLY A 114 5.31 -1.42 -6.13
N THR A 115 4.49 -0.88 -5.23
CA THR A 115 4.30 -1.39 -3.87
C THR A 115 2.84 -1.29 -3.48
N VAL A 116 2.34 -2.35 -2.83
CA VAL A 116 1.04 -2.36 -2.17
C VAL A 116 1.26 -2.39 -0.66
N PHE A 117 0.60 -1.50 0.05
CA PHE A 117 0.52 -1.51 1.51
C PHE A 117 -0.88 -1.95 1.94
N LEU A 118 -0.95 -2.97 2.78
CA LEU A 118 -2.18 -3.53 3.32
C LEU A 118 -2.24 -3.17 4.82
N ASP A 119 -3.10 -2.21 5.19
CA ASP A 119 -3.31 -1.75 6.56
C ASP A 119 -4.52 -2.43 7.22
#